data_AF-A0A3Q9RRZ9-F1
#
_entry.id   AF-A0A3Q9RRZ9-F1
#
_cell.length_a   1.000
_cell.length_b   1.000
_cell.length_c   1.000
_cell.angle_alpha   90.00
_cell.angle_beta   90.00
_cell.angle_gamma   90.00
#
_symmetry.space_group_name_H-M   'P 1'
#
loop_
_entity.id
_entity.type
_entity.pdbx_description
1 polymer ?
#
loop_
_entity_poly.entity_id
_entity_poly.type
_entity_poly.pdbx_seq_one_letter_code
_entity_poly.pdbx_strand_id
1 'polypeptide(L)'
;MSKKKAMKVVTAVVIAGSAITAVAPAQSEAATNSVDKAITKATNQMTKAFNVYYQAAKYKGKLPSTTTIRKEAKLAREYYDAAKKEISKNGGSKKASYTKKLEAKKQYLNRAENYVAAVNVNIATKKTAFNIAVEGGTQRKVLLAQEALDQKNAEFKKAVAKVFGPDTRRLLLAKYYTPAEKLSATVDAEMAVYQAYREIEQKNLIETDLAKAAELIASVEKQVAAIEKKDTKLAKNIMKAVKKIRGPLTPAPAPVPAPTLELALNSIQASVSNGGTLRHDTANTYILEGPSTAVVNSLIVGANLDGFTATVVSVAGYPVNKSFTDNDGDTSITVNLNDVLPIELPNGLNLGTMKTFFGEEAVIVINLSKAGAKTVTETITLDIEIVEATK
;
A
#
# COMPACT_ATOMS: atom_id res chain seq x y z
N MET A 1 -2.57 35.62 -9.90
CA MET A 1 -1.39 35.00 -9.21
C MET A 1 -1.90 33.77 -8.47
N SER A 2 -1.37 32.55 -8.52
CA SER A 2 -0.05 32.02 -8.87
C SER A 2 -0.19 30.50 -9.16
N LYS A 3 0.86 29.90 -9.75
CA LYS A 3 1.16 28.45 -9.81
C LYS A 3 0.49 27.57 -10.91
N LYS A 4 0.59 27.98 -12.17
CA LYS A 4 0.79 27.04 -13.30
C LYS A 4 2.27 26.60 -13.38
N LYS A 5 2.76 25.88 -12.37
CA LYS A 5 4.12 25.31 -12.38
C LYS A 5 4.04 23.78 -12.44
N ALA A 6 4.91 23.23 -13.30
CA ALA A 6 5.33 21.83 -13.41
C ALA A 6 4.60 20.95 -14.45
N MET A 7 4.91 21.18 -15.73
CA MET A 7 5.40 20.12 -16.64
C MET A 7 5.93 20.76 -17.93
N LYS A 8 7.00 21.56 -17.80
CA LYS A 8 7.87 21.85 -18.94
C LYS A 8 8.77 20.64 -19.12
N VAL A 9 8.37 19.73 -20.01
CA VAL A 9 9.25 18.68 -20.53
C VAL A 9 10.41 19.38 -21.23
N VAL A 10 11.59 19.28 -20.64
CA VAL A 10 12.85 19.80 -21.18
C VAL A 10 13.20 19.02 -22.44
N THR A 11 12.77 19.50 -23.59
CA THR A 11 13.26 19.05 -24.90
C THR A 11 14.58 19.79 -25.20
N ALA A 12 15.64 19.47 -24.46
CA ALA A 12 16.96 20.01 -24.75
C ALA A 12 17.54 19.33 -26.00
N VAL A 13 17.35 19.97 -27.15
CA VAL A 13 18.04 19.65 -28.40
C VAL A 13 19.48 20.12 -28.28
N VAL A 14 20.38 19.23 -27.85
CA VAL A 14 21.82 19.48 -27.95
C VAL A 14 22.27 19.13 -29.37
N ILE A 15 22.19 20.11 -30.28
CA ILE A 15 22.94 20.08 -31.54
C ILE A 15 24.36 20.54 -31.19
N ALA A 16 25.19 19.60 -30.77
CA ALA A 16 26.63 19.81 -30.76
C ALA A 16 27.16 19.43 -32.14
N GLY A 17 27.18 20.40 -33.04
CA GLY A 17 28.01 20.35 -34.23
C GLY A 17 29.46 20.22 -33.80
N SER A 18 30.11 19.13 -34.20
CA SER A 18 31.55 18.99 -34.06
C SER A 18 32.04 18.24 -35.27
N ALA A 19 32.71 18.99 -36.15
CA ALA A 19 33.44 18.48 -37.29
C ALA A 19 34.31 17.32 -36.83
N ILE A 20 34.08 16.14 -37.40
CA ILE A 20 34.90 14.97 -37.16
C ILE A 20 36.01 15.05 -38.19
N THR A 21 37.21 15.43 -37.75
CA THR A 21 38.44 15.19 -38.50
C THR A 21 38.51 13.70 -38.82
N ALA A 22 38.49 13.38 -40.11
CA ALA A 22 38.63 12.03 -40.61
C ALA A 22 39.99 11.49 -40.16
N VAL A 23 39.99 10.47 -39.30
CA VAL A 23 41.18 9.63 -39.15
C VAL A 23 41.30 8.86 -40.46
N ALA A 24 42.29 9.23 -41.27
CA ALA A 24 42.61 8.58 -42.53
C ALA A 24 42.78 7.07 -42.30
N PRO A 25 42.22 6.20 -43.16
CA PRO A 25 42.58 4.80 -43.13
C PRO A 25 44.09 4.70 -43.39
N ALA A 26 44.78 3.91 -42.57
CA ALA A 26 46.16 3.50 -42.81
C ALA A 26 46.34 3.08 -44.28
N GLN A 27 47.43 3.56 -44.89
CA GLN A 27 47.85 3.23 -46.25
C GLN A 27 47.75 1.72 -46.47
N SER A 28 46.83 1.34 -47.35
CA SER A 28 46.69 -0.02 -47.86
C SER A 28 47.89 -0.30 -48.76
N GLU A 29 48.66 -1.33 -48.44
CA GLU A 29 49.48 -2.04 -49.43
C GLU A 29 48.58 -2.35 -50.65
N ALA A 30 49.09 -2.09 -51.85
CA ALA A 30 48.29 -2.14 -53.07
C ALA A 30 47.81 -3.57 -53.36
N ALA A 31 46.52 -3.83 -53.17
CA ALA A 31 45.88 -5.07 -53.61
C ALA A 31 45.99 -5.21 -55.14
N THR A 32 46.68 -6.25 -55.61
CA THR A 32 47.08 -6.43 -57.02
C THR A 32 46.00 -7.02 -57.92
N ASN A 33 44.92 -7.63 -57.40
CA ASN A 33 43.80 -8.17 -58.19
C ASN A 33 42.41 -7.66 -57.71
N SER A 34 41.37 -7.78 -58.55
CA SER A 34 40.02 -7.26 -58.26
C SER A 34 39.39 -7.85 -56.99
N VAL A 35 39.65 -9.14 -56.73
CA VAL A 35 39.13 -9.87 -55.56
C VAL A 35 39.73 -9.32 -54.26
N ASP A 36 41.05 -9.15 -54.19
CA ASP A 36 41.73 -8.57 -53.02
C ASP A 36 41.32 -7.10 -52.79
N LYS A 37 41.10 -6.32 -53.86
CA LYS A 37 40.55 -4.96 -53.76
C LYS A 37 39.15 -4.96 -53.15
N ALA A 38 38.27 -5.87 -53.58
CA ALA A 38 36.91 -6.00 -53.05
C ALA A 38 36.93 -6.40 -51.56
N ILE A 39 37.78 -7.36 -51.18
CA ILE A 39 37.95 -7.79 -49.78
C ILE A 39 38.47 -6.63 -48.92
N THR A 40 39.50 -5.92 -49.37
CA THR A 40 40.09 -4.78 -48.65
C THR A 40 39.05 -3.68 -48.44
N LYS A 41 38.30 -3.34 -49.50
CA LYS A 41 37.22 -2.35 -49.42
C LYS A 41 36.13 -2.76 -48.42
N ALA A 42 35.69 -4.02 -48.45
CA ALA A 42 34.69 -4.54 -47.54
C ALA A 42 35.18 -4.54 -46.08
N THR A 43 36.36 -5.09 -45.83
CA THR A 43 36.93 -5.21 -44.48
C THR A 43 37.22 -3.85 -43.83
N ASN A 44 37.70 -2.87 -44.60
CA ASN A 44 37.87 -1.49 -44.15
C ASN A 44 36.53 -0.85 -43.77
N GLN A 45 35.49 -1.04 -44.61
CA GLN A 45 34.17 -0.46 -44.35
C GLN A 45 33.46 -1.11 -43.16
N MET A 46 33.59 -2.44 -42.97
CA MET A 46 33.09 -3.13 -41.76
C MET A 46 33.74 -2.58 -40.48
N THR A 47 35.06 -2.39 -40.52
CA THR A 47 35.82 -1.83 -39.39
C THR A 47 35.41 -0.38 -39.12
N LYS A 48 35.24 0.42 -40.16
CA LYS A 48 34.76 1.81 -40.07
C LYS A 48 33.37 1.88 -39.42
N ALA A 49 32.41 1.06 -39.87
CA ALA A 49 31.05 1.02 -39.33
C ALA A 49 31.03 0.68 -37.83
N PHE A 50 31.86 -0.27 -37.39
CA PHE A 50 32.04 -0.56 -35.97
C PHE A 50 32.65 0.62 -35.20
N ASN A 51 33.74 1.19 -35.72
CA ASN A 51 34.46 2.27 -35.04
C ASN A 51 33.62 3.55 -34.89
N VAL A 52 32.69 3.82 -35.82
CA VAL A 52 31.79 4.99 -35.76
C VAL A 52 31.10 5.10 -34.41
N TYR A 53 30.55 4.01 -33.87
CA TYR A 53 29.91 4.07 -32.55
C TYR A 53 30.87 3.73 -31.41
N TYR A 54 31.77 2.76 -31.60
CA TYR A 54 32.63 2.29 -30.52
C TYR A 54 33.61 3.38 -30.06
N GLN A 55 34.28 4.05 -31.00
CA GLN A 55 35.22 5.13 -30.66
C GLN A 55 34.50 6.37 -30.14
N ALA A 56 33.33 6.69 -30.70
CA ALA A 56 32.52 7.81 -30.20
C ALA A 56 32.09 7.59 -28.74
N ALA A 57 31.64 6.38 -28.40
CA ALA A 57 31.25 6.05 -27.04
C ALA A 57 32.45 6.02 -26.09
N LYS A 58 33.51 5.28 -26.46
CA LYS A 58 34.67 5.04 -25.60
C LYS A 58 35.52 6.28 -25.34
N TYR A 59 35.80 7.07 -26.39
CA TYR A 59 36.75 8.18 -26.30
C TYR A 59 36.08 9.55 -26.22
N LYS A 60 34.85 9.68 -26.71
CA LYS A 60 34.14 10.97 -26.72
C LYS A 60 32.95 11.01 -25.77
N GLY A 61 32.61 9.90 -25.13
CA GLY A 61 31.45 9.80 -24.24
C GLY A 61 30.11 10.10 -24.94
N LYS A 62 30.04 9.95 -26.27
CA LYS A 62 28.89 10.36 -27.10
C LYS A 62 28.45 9.23 -28.01
N LEU A 63 27.15 9.20 -28.32
CA LEU A 63 26.61 8.33 -29.37
C LEU A 63 26.68 9.02 -30.73
N PRO A 64 27.02 8.32 -31.82
CA PRO A 64 26.93 8.88 -33.15
C PRO A 64 25.47 9.18 -33.53
N SER A 65 25.27 9.98 -34.59
CA SER A 65 23.93 10.15 -35.16
C SER A 65 23.38 8.81 -35.68
N THR A 66 22.07 8.59 -35.54
CA THR A 66 21.41 7.37 -36.03
C THR A 66 21.49 7.26 -37.55
N THR A 67 21.43 8.38 -38.27
CA THR A 67 21.61 8.43 -39.73
C THR A 67 23.01 7.97 -40.15
N THR A 68 24.06 8.45 -39.47
CA THR A 68 25.45 8.09 -39.78
C THR A 68 25.67 6.59 -39.64
N ILE A 69 25.33 6.01 -38.48
CA ILE A 69 25.59 4.59 -38.24
C ILE A 69 24.74 3.68 -39.14
N ARG A 70 23.49 4.03 -39.44
CA ARG A 70 22.66 3.30 -40.42
C ARG A 70 23.31 3.30 -41.81
N LYS A 71 23.79 4.47 -42.26
CA LYS A 71 24.48 4.60 -43.55
C LYS A 71 25.74 3.74 -43.60
N GLU A 72 26.61 3.84 -42.59
CA GLU A 72 27.89 3.12 -42.58
C GLU A 72 27.70 1.59 -42.45
N ALA A 73 26.73 1.12 -41.66
CA ALA A 73 26.40 -0.30 -41.56
C ALA A 73 25.79 -0.85 -42.86
N LYS A 74 24.87 -0.12 -43.50
CA LYS A 74 24.31 -0.48 -44.82
C LYS A 74 25.41 -0.61 -45.87
N LEU A 75 26.30 0.37 -45.93
CA LEU A 75 27.43 0.34 -46.88
C LEU A 75 28.40 -0.81 -46.61
N ALA A 76 28.65 -1.13 -45.33
CA ALA A 76 29.46 -2.29 -44.95
C ALA A 76 28.84 -3.62 -45.39
N ARG A 77 27.51 -3.78 -45.23
CA ARG A 77 26.78 -4.96 -45.71
C ARG A 77 26.86 -5.07 -47.24
N GLU A 78 26.60 -3.99 -47.96
CA GLU A 78 26.66 -3.95 -49.42
C GLU A 78 28.05 -4.35 -49.94
N TYR A 79 29.12 -3.84 -49.33
CA TYR A 79 30.49 -4.22 -49.72
C TYR A 79 30.86 -5.65 -49.33
N TYR A 80 30.38 -6.15 -48.20
CA TYR A 80 30.54 -7.56 -47.83
C TYR A 80 29.88 -8.49 -48.87
N ASP A 81 28.63 -8.21 -49.23
CA ASP A 81 27.89 -9.01 -50.21
C ASP A 81 28.50 -8.91 -51.62
N ALA A 82 28.97 -7.73 -52.01
CA ALA A 82 29.71 -7.54 -53.26
C ALA A 82 31.03 -8.32 -53.28
N ALA A 83 31.81 -8.28 -52.18
CA ALA A 83 33.04 -9.06 -52.06
C ALA A 83 32.78 -10.56 -52.11
N LYS A 84 31.72 -11.07 -51.46
CA LYS A 84 31.31 -12.48 -51.58
C LYS A 84 31.01 -12.88 -53.03
N LYS A 85 30.28 -12.04 -53.77
CA LYS A 85 29.97 -12.27 -55.19
C LYS A 85 31.24 -12.30 -56.04
N GLU A 86 32.14 -11.34 -55.81
CA GLU A 86 33.42 -11.23 -56.52
C GLU A 86 34.33 -12.44 -56.25
N ILE A 87 34.46 -12.88 -54.99
CA ILE A 87 35.16 -14.11 -54.61
C ILE A 87 34.54 -15.32 -55.31
N SER A 88 33.21 -15.38 -55.40
CA SER A 88 32.55 -16.50 -56.04
C SER A 88 32.82 -16.58 -57.54
N LYS A 89 32.83 -15.42 -58.21
CA LYS A 89 33.01 -15.30 -59.66
C LYS A 89 34.48 -15.43 -60.09
N ASN A 90 35.38 -14.75 -59.38
CA ASN A 90 36.77 -14.53 -59.81
C ASN A 90 37.82 -15.13 -58.85
N GLY A 91 37.39 -15.85 -57.80
CA GLY A 91 38.29 -16.36 -56.75
C GLY A 91 39.16 -17.56 -57.15
N GLY A 92 38.77 -18.32 -58.18
CA GLY A 92 39.51 -19.50 -58.66
C GLY A 92 39.91 -20.47 -57.55
N SER A 93 41.14 -21.00 -57.62
CA SER A 93 41.71 -21.89 -56.60
C SER A 93 41.91 -21.23 -55.23
N LYS A 94 41.92 -19.89 -55.15
CA LYS A 94 42.10 -19.12 -53.91
C LYS A 94 40.79 -18.80 -53.19
N LYS A 95 39.63 -19.24 -53.72
CA LYS A 95 38.28 -18.93 -53.18
C LYS A 95 38.14 -19.17 -51.68
N ALA A 96 38.64 -20.29 -51.16
CA ALA A 96 38.62 -20.60 -49.73
C ALA A 96 39.45 -19.62 -48.89
N SER A 97 40.68 -19.32 -49.33
CA SER A 97 41.58 -18.35 -48.66
C SER A 97 40.98 -16.94 -48.66
N TYR A 98 40.44 -16.49 -49.78
CA TYR A 98 39.76 -15.20 -49.89
C TYR A 98 38.51 -15.11 -49.01
N THR A 99 37.72 -16.18 -48.95
CA THR A 99 36.55 -16.24 -48.06
C THR A 99 37.00 -16.10 -46.60
N LYS A 100 38.06 -16.82 -46.19
CA LYS A 100 38.63 -16.71 -44.83
C LYS A 100 39.11 -15.28 -44.52
N LYS A 101 39.78 -14.62 -45.47
CA LYS A 101 40.21 -13.21 -45.32
C LYS A 101 39.02 -12.26 -45.11
N LEU A 102 37.94 -12.43 -45.88
CA LEU A 102 36.74 -11.61 -45.75
C LEU A 102 36.03 -11.85 -44.41
N GLU A 103 35.85 -13.12 -44.02
CA GLU A 103 35.16 -13.51 -42.78
C GLU A 103 35.89 -13.06 -41.52
N ALA A 104 37.22 -12.90 -41.55
CA ALA A 104 38.02 -12.46 -40.41
C ALA A 104 37.55 -11.12 -39.78
N LYS A 105 36.90 -10.25 -40.57
CA LYS A 105 36.38 -8.95 -40.11
C LYS A 105 34.85 -8.88 -40.01
N LYS A 106 34.13 -9.96 -40.34
CA LYS A 106 32.66 -10.00 -40.30
C LYS A 106 32.06 -9.70 -38.93
N GLN A 107 32.77 -10.05 -37.86
CA GLN A 107 32.39 -9.68 -36.50
C GLN A 107 32.15 -8.17 -36.31
N TYR A 108 32.89 -7.30 -37.03
CA TYR A 108 32.68 -5.85 -36.96
C TYR A 108 31.37 -5.43 -37.63
N LEU A 109 30.99 -6.09 -38.73
CA LEU A 109 29.68 -5.92 -39.35
C LEU A 109 28.56 -6.31 -38.38
N ASN A 110 28.63 -7.52 -37.80
CA ASN A 110 27.64 -8.00 -36.84
C ASN A 110 27.48 -7.04 -35.64
N ARG A 111 28.59 -6.50 -35.14
CA ARG A 111 28.58 -5.52 -34.03
C ARG A 111 27.94 -4.19 -34.43
N ALA A 112 28.17 -3.71 -35.66
CA ALA A 112 27.52 -2.50 -36.17
C ALA A 112 26.02 -2.73 -36.38
N GLU A 113 25.63 -3.90 -36.86
CA GLU A 113 24.22 -4.25 -37.10
C GLU A 113 23.45 -4.43 -35.81
N ASN A 114 24.05 -5.04 -34.78
CA ASN A 114 23.43 -5.10 -33.45
C ASN A 114 23.20 -3.70 -32.86
N TYR A 115 24.13 -2.76 -33.08
CA TYR A 115 23.91 -1.36 -32.70
C TYR A 115 22.73 -0.75 -33.47
N VAL A 116 22.69 -0.94 -34.79
CA VAL A 116 21.60 -0.44 -35.64
C VAL A 116 20.25 -1.02 -35.21
N ALA A 117 20.19 -2.32 -34.92
CA ALA A 117 19.01 -2.99 -34.41
C ALA A 117 18.52 -2.34 -33.10
N ALA A 118 19.41 -2.05 -32.17
CA ALA A 118 19.06 -1.36 -30.92
C ALA A 118 18.49 0.05 -31.16
N VAL A 119 19.15 0.89 -31.96
CA VAL A 119 18.66 2.27 -32.23
C VAL A 119 17.44 2.33 -33.16
N ASN A 120 17.07 1.22 -33.79
CA ASN A 120 15.84 1.11 -34.57
C ASN A 120 14.62 0.71 -33.72
N VAL A 121 14.82 0.28 -32.47
CA VAL A 121 13.70 0.12 -31.53
C VAL A 121 13.19 1.51 -31.15
N ASN A 122 12.08 1.90 -31.77
CA ASN A 122 11.51 3.24 -31.63
C ASN A 122 10.65 3.36 -30.35
N ILE A 123 11.27 3.83 -29.26
CA ILE A 123 10.57 4.15 -28.00
C ILE A 123 9.79 5.47 -28.09
N ALA A 124 10.23 6.42 -28.93
CA ALA A 124 9.69 7.78 -28.96
C ALA A 124 8.18 7.82 -29.25
N THR A 125 7.72 7.03 -30.23
CA THR A 125 6.30 6.92 -30.56
C THR A 125 5.46 6.44 -29.37
N LYS A 126 5.98 5.50 -28.57
CA LYS A 126 5.28 5.00 -27.37
C LYS A 126 5.26 6.04 -26.25
N LYS A 127 6.33 6.81 -26.06
CA LYS A 127 6.32 7.95 -25.12
C LYS A 127 5.28 8.99 -25.50
N THR A 128 5.17 9.33 -26.78
CA THR A 128 4.15 10.28 -27.27
C THR A 128 2.74 9.76 -27.01
N ALA A 129 2.47 8.49 -27.33
CA ALA A 129 1.18 7.86 -27.07
C ALA A 129 0.84 7.83 -25.56
N PHE A 130 1.83 7.53 -24.72
CA PHE A 130 1.68 7.56 -23.26
C PHE A 130 1.30 8.96 -22.75
N ASN A 131 2.03 10.00 -23.16
CA ASN A 131 1.72 11.38 -22.76
C ASN A 131 0.30 11.80 -23.17
N ILE A 132 -0.10 11.50 -24.41
CA ILE A 132 -1.46 11.77 -24.90
C ILE A 132 -2.51 11.05 -24.04
N ALA A 133 -2.26 9.80 -23.66
CA ALA A 133 -3.18 9.04 -22.81
C ALA A 133 -3.30 9.65 -21.41
N VAL A 134 -2.18 10.06 -20.80
CA VAL A 134 -2.13 10.70 -19.48
C VAL A 134 -2.86 12.04 -19.50
N GLU A 135 -2.65 12.87 -20.52
CA GLU A 135 -3.36 14.13 -20.72
C GLU A 135 -4.86 13.91 -20.93
N GLY A 136 -5.24 12.85 -21.67
CA GLY A 136 -6.63 12.46 -21.87
C GLY A 136 -7.34 12.04 -20.57
N GLY A 137 -6.59 11.45 -19.64
CA GLY A 137 -7.05 11.07 -18.30
C GLY A 137 -7.96 9.84 -18.23
N THR A 138 -8.06 9.07 -19.31
CA THR A 138 -8.83 7.81 -19.35
C THR A 138 -7.96 6.66 -18.84
N GLN A 139 -8.29 6.12 -17.66
CA GLN A 139 -7.49 5.11 -16.95
C GLN A 139 -7.13 3.92 -17.83
N ARG A 140 -8.11 3.33 -18.54
CA ARG A 140 -7.88 2.21 -19.46
C ARG A 140 -6.89 2.55 -20.57
N LYS A 141 -6.96 3.76 -21.13
CA LYS A 141 -6.03 4.19 -22.19
C LYS A 141 -4.63 4.42 -21.63
N VAL A 142 -4.52 4.96 -20.42
CA VAL A 142 -3.24 5.15 -19.73
C VAL A 142 -2.58 3.81 -19.45
N LEU A 143 -3.31 2.83 -18.89
CA LEU A 143 -2.77 1.50 -18.62
C LEU A 143 -2.23 0.84 -19.89
N LEU A 144 -3.02 0.80 -20.97
CA LEU A 144 -2.60 0.22 -22.24
C LEU A 144 -1.37 0.94 -22.83
N ALA A 145 -1.29 2.26 -22.69
CA ALA A 145 -0.16 3.03 -23.17
C ALA A 145 1.10 2.82 -22.30
N GLN A 146 0.92 2.64 -20.99
CA GLN A 146 1.99 2.30 -20.04
C GLN A 146 2.59 0.93 -20.38
N GLU A 147 1.75 -0.11 -20.47
CA GLU A 147 2.16 -1.46 -20.84
C GLU A 147 2.89 -1.50 -22.19
N ALA A 148 2.37 -0.77 -23.19
CA ALA A 148 3.00 -0.68 -24.51
C ALA A 148 4.35 0.08 -24.49
N LEU A 149 4.50 1.06 -23.60
CA LEU A 149 5.77 1.75 -23.39
C LEU A 149 6.77 0.82 -22.70
N ASP A 150 6.38 0.14 -21.63
CA ASP A 150 7.23 -0.77 -20.85
C ASP A 150 7.68 -1.97 -21.69
N GLN A 151 6.78 -2.56 -22.47
CA GLN A 151 7.11 -3.63 -23.43
C GLN A 151 8.16 -3.14 -24.43
N LYS A 152 7.97 -1.96 -25.03
CA LYS A 152 8.93 -1.41 -26.00
C LYS A 152 10.27 -1.05 -25.34
N ASN A 153 10.23 -0.61 -24.08
CA ASN A 153 11.43 -0.29 -23.30
C ASN A 153 12.23 -1.57 -22.96
N ALA A 154 11.53 -2.67 -22.64
CA ALA A 154 12.13 -3.99 -22.43
C ALA A 154 12.73 -4.57 -23.72
N GLU A 155 12.06 -4.41 -24.87
CA GLU A 155 12.62 -4.76 -26.18
C GLU A 155 13.92 -4.00 -26.47
N PHE A 156 13.94 -2.69 -26.21
CA PHE A 156 15.15 -1.87 -26.38
C PHE A 156 16.28 -2.36 -25.47
N LYS A 157 16.01 -2.61 -24.18
CA LYS A 157 16.99 -3.14 -23.23
C LYS A 157 17.60 -4.47 -23.71
N LYS A 158 16.76 -5.39 -24.22
CA LYS A 158 17.20 -6.66 -24.82
C LYS A 158 18.05 -6.45 -26.07
N ALA A 159 17.71 -5.50 -26.93
CA ALA A 159 18.52 -5.18 -28.11
C ALA A 159 19.87 -4.56 -27.72
N VAL A 160 19.90 -3.66 -26.75
CA VAL A 160 21.13 -3.05 -26.22
C VAL A 160 22.07 -4.08 -25.60
N ALA A 161 21.55 -5.15 -24.97
CA ALA A 161 22.39 -6.22 -24.42
C ALA A 161 23.29 -6.89 -25.48
N LYS A 162 22.85 -6.92 -26.76
CA LYS A 162 23.62 -7.46 -27.89
C LYS A 162 24.65 -6.48 -28.46
N VAL A 163 24.64 -5.22 -28.01
CA VAL A 163 25.59 -4.20 -28.47
C VAL A 163 26.94 -4.41 -27.79
N PHE A 164 28.00 -4.33 -28.58
CA PHE A 164 29.37 -4.48 -28.11
C PHE A 164 29.87 -3.19 -27.46
N GLY A 165 30.56 -3.31 -26.33
CA GLY A 165 31.16 -2.19 -25.59
C GLY A 165 30.28 -1.70 -24.43
N PRO A 166 30.78 -1.74 -23.18
CA PRO A 166 30.01 -1.32 -22.01
C PRO A 166 29.62 0.16 -22.03
N ASP A 167 30.52 1.06 -22.47
CA ASP A 167 30.24 2.49 -22.57
C ASP A 167 29.10 2.80 -23.53
N THR A 168 29.08 2.13 -24.69
CA THR A 168 28.00 2.24 -25.66
C THR A 168 26.67 1.83 -25.05
N ARG A 169 26.63 0.69 -24.36
CA ARG A 169 25.41 0.20 -23.69
C ARG A 169 24.93 1.19 -22.64
N ARG A 170 25.83 1.67 -21.77
CA ARG A 170 25.52 2.67 -20.75
C ARG A 170 24.91 3.94 -21.35
N LEU A 171 25.53 4.48 -22.40
CA LEU A 171 25.03 5.68 -23.08
C LEU A 171 23.68 5.45 -23.77
N LEU A 172 23.47 4.30 -24.40
CA LEU A 172 22.18 3.93 -25.01
C LEU A 172 21.07 3.85 -23.97
N LEU A 173 21.33 3.16 -22.85
CA LEU A 173 20.36 3.04 -21.76
C LEU A 173 20.05 4.41 -21.14
N ALA A 174 21.06 5.21 -20.84
CA ALA A 174 20.88 6.55 -20.26
C ALA A 174 20.09 7.49 -21.19
N LYS A 175 20.31 7.41 -22.51
CA LYS A 175 19.66 8.29 -23.48
C LYS A 175 18.20 7.90 -23.76
N TYR A 176 17.90 6.61 -23.81
CA TYR A 176 16.61 6.12 -24.31
C TYR A 176 15.79 5.35 -23.28
N TYR A 177 16.41 4.41 -22.55
CA TYR A 177 15.71 3.54 -21.61
C TYR A 177 15.32 4.25 -20.32
N THR A 178 16.29 4.84 -19.61
CA THR A 178 16.06 5.45 -18.30
C THR A 178 15.01 6.58 -18.33
N PRO A 179 15.00 7.47 -19.34
CA PRO A 179 13.95 8.49 -19.43
C PRO A 179 12.56 7.93 -19.74
N ALA A 180 12.46 6.77 -20.41
CA ALA A 180 11.19 6.10 -20.68
C ALA A 180 10.66 5.38 -19.44
N GLU A 181 11.55 4.68 -18.72
CA GLU A 181 11.24 4.02 -17.44
C GLU A 181 10.74 5.03 -16.40
N LYS A 182 11.47 6.15 -16.22
CA LYS A 182 11.04 7.23 -15.32
C LYS A 182 9.70 7.86 -15.72
N LEU A 183 9.42 7.96 -17.03
CA LEU A 183 8.16 8.50 -17.53
C LEU A 183 7.00 7.54 -17.21
N SER A 184 7.18 6.24 -17.49
CA SER A 184 6.20 5.21 -17.17
C SER A 184 5.85 5.20 -15.67
N ALA A 185 6.88 5.28 -14.83
CA ALA A 185 6.74 5.27 -13.37
C ALA A 185 5.94 6.45 -12.79
N THR A 186 5.68 7.51 -13.56
CA THR A 186 4.93 8.69 -13.08
C THR A 186 3.46 8.38 -12.74
N VAL A 187 2.92 7.30 -13.28
CA VAL A 187 1.52 6.88 -13.10
C VAL A 187 1.36 5.54 -12.38
N ASP A 188 2.44 4.97 -11.83
CA ASP A 188 2.39 3.65 -11.17
C ASP A 188 1.37 3.59 -10.04
N ALA A 189 1.32 4.64 -9.20
CA ALA A 189 0.34 4.73 -8.12
C ALA A 189 -1.08 4.74 -8.69
N GLU A 190 -1.35 5.61 -9.66
CA GLU A 190 -2.62 5.70 -10.37
C GLU A 190 -3.06 4.35 -10.97
N MET A 191 -2.16 3.66 -11.65
CA MET A 191 -2.48 2.40 -12.34
C MET A 191 -2.66 1.24 -11.37
N ALA A 192 -1.90 1.18 -10.27
CA ALA A 192 -2.11 0.21 -9.21
C ALA A 192 -3.52 0.34 -8.58
N VAL A 193 -3.93 1.57 -8.23
CA VAL A 193 -5.28 1.82 -7.70
C VAL A 193 -6.35 1.48 -8.74
N TYR A 194 -6.16 1.89 -10.00
CA TYR A 194 -7.10 1.55 -11.07
C TYR A 194 -7.28 0.04 -11.24
N GLN A 195 -6.19 -0.73 -11.24
CA GLN A 195 -6.25 -2.19 -11.40
C GLN A 195 -6.97 -2.86 -10.23
N ALA A 196 -6.64 -2.51 -8.99
CA ALA A 196 -7.29 -3.07 -7.80
C ALA A 196 -8.80 -2.77 -7.78
N TYR A 197 -9.19 -1.51 -8.02
CA TYR A 197 -10.61 -1.12 -8.02
C TYR A 197 -11.38 -1.70 -9.20
N ARG A 198 -10.74 -1.85 -10.36
CA ARG A 198 -11.32 -2.55 -11.51
C ARG A 198 -11.53 -4.02 -11.21
N GLU A 199 -10.61 -4.69 -10.53
CA GLU A 199 -10.77 -6.10 -10.15
C GLU A 199 -11.96 -6.30 -9.21
N ILE A 200 -12.12 -5.40 -8.23
CA ILE A 200 -13.28 -5.40 -7.32
C ILE A 200 -14.58 -5.28 -8.10
N GLU A 201 -14.69 -4.33 -9.04
CA GLU A 201 -15.88 -4.16 -9.88
C GLU A 201 -16.12 -5.36 -10.80
N GLN A 202 -15.09 -5.84 -11.50
CA GLN A 202 -15.23 -6.89 -12.51
C GLN A 202 -15.60 -8.25 -11.92
N LYS A 203 -15.11 -8.56 -10.72
CA LYS A 203 -15.41 -9.82 -10.02
C LYS A 203 -16.58 -9.68 -9.04
N ASN A 204 -17.20 -8.50 -8.97
CA ASN A 204 -18.29 -8.20 -8.04
C ASN A 204 -17.93 -8.56 -6.58
N LEU A 205 -16.71 -8.25 -6.15
CA LEU A 205 -16.18 -8.70 -4.85
C LEU A 205 -16.93 -8.08 -3.66
N ILE A 206 -17.59 -6.94 -3.85
CA ILE A 206 -18.42 -6.33 -2.81
C ILE A 206 -19.58 -7.24 -2.39
N GLU A 207 -20.15 -7.98 -3.34
CA GLU A 207 -21.28 -8.90 -3.08
C GLU A 207 -20.82 -10.34 -2.85
N THR A 208 -19.67 -10.73 -3.40
CA THR A 208 -19.23 -12.13 -3.44
C THR A 208 -18.10 -12.48 -2.46
N ASP A 209 -17.22 -11.53 -2.12
CA ASP A 209 -16.05 -11.77 -1.27
C ASP A 209 -15.51 -10.45 -0.69
N LEU A 210 -16.17 -9.99 0.38
CA LEU A 210 -15.88 -8.71 1.03
C LEU A 210 -14.49 -8.69 1.68
N ALA A 211 -14.00 -9.83 2.16
CA ALA A 211 -12.66 -9.95 2.74
C ALA A 211 -11.58 -9.68 1.69
N LYS A 212 -11.71 -10.28 0.50
CA LYS A 212 -10.79 -10.03 -0.62
C LYS A 212 -10.88 -8.61 -1.17
N ALA A 213 -12.08 -8.02 -1.20
CA ALA A 213 -12.25 -6.62 -1.58
C ALA A 213 -11.50 -5.68 -0.60
N ALA A 214 -11.61 -5.94 0.71
CA ALA A 214 -10.90 -5.20 1.75
C ALA A 214 -9.37 -5.36 1.62
N GLU A 215 -8.88 -6.57 1.35
CA GLU A 215 -7.45 -6.83 1.13
C GLU A 215 -6.90 -6.03 -0.06
N LEU A 216 -7.60 -6.04 -1.21
CA LEU A 216 -7.21 -5.28 -2.40
C LEU A 216 -7.17 -3.77 -2.12
N ILE A 217 -8.13 -3.24 -1.36
CA ILE A 217 -8.16 -1.82 -0.99
C ILE A 217 -7.02 -1.46 -0.05
N ALA A 218 -6.74 -2.30 0.95
CA ALA A 218 -5.63 -2.10 1.87
C ALA A 218 -4.27 -2.13 1.14
N SER A 219 -4.11 -3.03 0.16
CA SER A 219 -2.88 -3.16 -0.62
C SER A 219 -2.49 -1.89 -1.40
N VAL A 220 -3.48 -1.06 -1.75
CA VAL A 220 -3.28 0.19 -2.53
C VAL A 220 -3.54 1.46 -1.72
N GLU A 221 -3.73 1.38 -0.40
CA GLU A 221 -4.13 2.52 0.43
C GLU A 221 -3.10 3.66 0.40
N LYS A 222 -1.81 3.33 0.47
CA LYS A 222 -0.72 4.32 0.37
C LYS A 222 -0.76 5.08 -0.96
N GLN A 223 -1.08 4.37 -2.04
CA GLN A 223 -1.18 4.92 -3.39
C GLN A 223 -2.43 5.80 -3.50
N VAL A 224 -3.57 5.40 -2.92
CA VAL A 224 -4.78 6.25 -2.85
C VAL A 224 -4.46 7.59 -2.17
N ALA A 225 -3.81 7.57 -1.00
CA ALA A 225 -3.43 8.78 -0.28
C ALA A 225 -2.44 9.68 -1.07
N ALA A 226 -1.57 9.08 -1.89
CA ALA A 226 -0.67 9.81 -2.78
C ALA A 226 -1.42 10.45 -3.97
N ILE A 227 -2.39 9.74 -4.57
CA ILE A 227 -3.18 10.21 -5.71
C ILE A 227 -4.16 11.30 -5.29
N GLU A 228 -4.73 11.23 -4.09
CA GLU A 228 -5.68 12.22 -3.60
C GLU A 228 -5.11 13.65 -3.59
N LYS A 229 -3.79 13.78 -3.40
CA LYS A 229 -3.07 15.05 -3.42
C LYS A 229 -2.76 15.56 -4.84
N LYS A 230 -3.01 14.76 -5.89
CA LYS A 230 -2.71 15.10 -7.29
C LYS A 230 -3.91 15.75 -7.96
N ASP A 231 -3.72 16.95 -8.48
CA ASP A 231 -4.73 17.67 -9.27
C ASP A 231 -4.64 17.34 -10.78
N THR A 232 -4.64 16.04 -11.13
CA THR A 232 -4.64 15.60 -12.53
C THR A 232 -6.00 15.04 -12.93
N LYS A 233 -6.34 15.12 -14.23
CA LYS A 233 -7.59 14.52 -14.76
C LYS A 233 -7.64 13.02 -14.50
N LEU A 234 -6.51 12.34 -14.65
CA LEU A 234 -6.36 10.92 -14.35
C LEU A 234 -6.64 10.60 -12.88
N ALA A 235 -5.98 11.31 -11.96
CA ALA A 235 -6.17 11.15 -10.52
C ALA A 235 -7.64 11.37 -10.11
N LYS A 236 -8.26 12.46 -10.58
CA LYS A 236 -9.69 12.74 -10.35
C LYS A 236 -10.59 11.62 -10.83
N ASN A 237 -10.33 11.07 -12.03
CA ASN A 237 -11.14 9.99 -12.58
C ASN A 237 -10.97 8.68 -11.78
N ILE A 238 -9.76 8.36 -11.31
CA ILE A 238 -9.52 7.21 -10.42
C ILE A 238 -10.23 7.40 -9.09
N MET A 239 -10.12 8.59 -8.49
CA MET A 239 -10.75 8.89 -7.20
C MET A 239 -12.28 8.82 -7.25
N LYS A 240 -12.92 9.00 -8.41
CA LYS A 240 -14.36 8.72 -8.57
C LYS A 240 -14.70 7.25 -8.34
N ALA A 241 -13.92 6.33 -8.91
CA ALA A 241 -14.10 4.90 -8.68
C ALA A 241 -13.77 4.54 -7.22
N VAL A 242 -12.73 5.16 -6.65
CA VAL A 242 -12.40 4.99 -5.23
C VAL A 242 -13.56 5.37 -4.33
N LYS A 243 -14.17 6.55 -4.54
CA LYS A 243 -15.33 7.00 -3.76
C LYS A 243 -16.57 6.14 -3.99
N LYS A 244 -16.82 5.70 -5.23
CA LYS A 244 -17.95 4.81 -5.56
C LYS A 244 -17.85 3.47 -4.84
N ILE A 245 -16.67 2.85 -4.78
CA ILE A 245 -16.47 1.53 -4.16
C ILE A 245 -16.24 1.65 -2.65
N ARG A 246 -15.55 2.69 -2.18
CA ARG A 246 -15.39 2.94 -0.74
C ARG A 246 -16.68 3.46 -0.10
N GLY A 247 -17.64 4.03 -0.83
CA GLY A 247 -18.91 4.47 -0.23
C GLY A 247 -19.75 3.32 0.36
N PRO A 248 -19.86 2.15 -0.31
CA PRO A 248 -20.45 0.94 0.27
C PRO A 248 -19.59 0.23 1.32
N LEU A 249 -18.26 0.40 1.25
CA LEU A 249 -17.28 -0.26 2.13
C LEU A 249 -16.79 0.60 3.29
N THR A 250 -17.12 1.89 3.31
CA THR A 250 -17.14 2.63 4.56
C THR A 250 -18.14 1.88 5.40
N PRO A 251 -17.73 1.28 6.54
CA PRO A 251 -18.73 1.03 7.55
C PRO A 251 -19.45 2.37 7.75
N ALA A 252 -20.76 2.35 8.06
CA ALA A 252 -21.31 3.44 8.86
C ALA A 252 -20.21 3.84 9.86
N PRO A 253 -19.82 5.13 9.93
CA PRO A 253 -18.61 5.59 10.62
C PRO A 253 -18.40 4.68 11.81
N ALA A 254 -17.31 3.88 11.81
CA ALA A 254 -17.11 2.73 12.70
C ALA A 254 -17.85 3.07 13.99
N PRO A 255 -18.96 2.37 14.35
CA PRO A 255 -19.91 2.87 15.32
C PRO A 255 -19.07 3.45 16.41
N VAL A 256 -19.10 4.80 16.58
CA VAL A 256 -18.24 5.55 17.51
C VAL A 256 -18.07 4.60 18.66
N PRO A 257 -16.85 4.05 18.92
CA PRO A 257 -16.70 2.81 19.68
C PRO A 257 -17.70 2.90 20.78
N ALA A 258 -18.79 2.11 20.68
CA ALA A 258 -20.02 2.40 21.43
C ALA A 258 -19.53 2.74 22.81
N PRO A 259 -19.78 3.98 23.30
CA PRO A 259 -19.04 4.55 24.42
C PRO A 259 -18.89 3.40 25.37
N THR A 260 -17.65 3.00 25.63
CA THR A 260 -17.42 1.82 26.47
C THR A 260 -18.14 2.21 27.73
N LEU A 261 -19.34 1.66 27.92
CA LEU A 261 -20.12 1.88 29.10
C LEU A 261 -19.30 1.06 30.08
N GLU A 262 -18.29 1.71 30.65
CA GLU A 262 -17.85 1.36 31.98
C GLU A 262 -19.13 1.50 32.80
N LEU A 263 -19.81 0.37 32.96
CA LEU A 263 -20.84 0.24 33.96
C LEU A 263 -20.12 0.41 35.30
N ALA A 264 -20.15 1.64 35.80
CA ALA A 264 -19.67 1.95 37.13
C ALA A 264 -20.87 1.99 38.07
N LEU A 265 -20.72 1.35 39.22
CA LEU A 265 -21.59 1.60 40.37
C LEU A 265 -21.42 3.07 40.76
N ASN A 266 -22.48 3.86 40.75
CA ASN A 266 -22.37 5.31 40.97
C ASN A 266 -22.52 5.69 42.44
N SER A 267 -23.30 4.93 43.22
CA SER A 267 -23.47 5.17 44.66
C SER A 267 -24.09 3.96 45.37
N ILE A 268 -23.81 3.84 46.67
CA ILE A 268 -24.62 3.05 47.60
C ILE A 268 -25.06 3.96 48.74
N GLN A 269 -26.32 3.86 49.14
CA GLN A 269 -26.87 4.56 50.29
C GLN A 269 -27.58 3.56 51.19
N ALA A 270 -27.47 3.72 52.50
CA ALA A 270 -28.22 2.93 53.47
C ALA A 270 -29.00 3.87 54.38
N SER A 271 -30.27 3.55 54.64
CA SER A 271 -31.05 4.23 55.66
C SER A 271 -30.99 3.42 56.94
N VAL A 272 -30.32 3.95 57.97
CA VAL A 272 -30.16 3.30 59.27
C VAL A 272 -30.83 4.14 60.35
N SER A 273 -31.69 3.54 61.17
CA SER A 273 -32.32 4.24 62.30
C SER A 273 -31.39 4.33 63.51
N ASN A 274 -31.68 5.26 64.42
CA ASN A 274 -31.00 5.39 65.73
C ASN A 274 -29.47 5.60 65.66
N GLY A 275 -29.03 6.56 64.84
CA GLY A 275 -27.65 7.07 64.86
C GLY A 275 -26.63 6.25 64.08
N GLY A 276 -27.06 5.27 63.27
CA GLY A 276 -26.17 4.58 62.36
C GLY A 276 -25.79 5.44 61.14
N THR A 277 -24.60 5.21 60.60
CA THR A 277 -24.09 5.88 59.40
C THR A 277 -23.50 4.88 58.42
N LEU A 278 -23.70 5.11 57.12
CA LEU A 278 -22.96 4.43 56.08
C LEU A 278 -21.72 5.26 55.73
N ARG A 279 -20.54 4.69 55.92
CA ARG A 279 -19.28 5.28 55.46
C ARG A 279 -18.80 4.55 54.22
N HIS A 280 -18.38 5.30 53.20
CA HIS A 280 -17.69 4.76 52.04
C HIS A 280 -16.20 4.63 52.36
N ASP A 281 -15.65 3.42 52.26
CA ASP A 281 -14.25 3.15 52.58
C ASP A 281 -13.39 3.06 51.31
N THR A 282 -13.75 2.13 50.42
CA THR A 282 -13.11 1.98 49.10
C THR A 282 -14.16 1.87 48.00
N ALA A 283 -13.74 1.84 46.74
CA ALA A 283 -14.64 1.82 45.57
C ALA A 283 -15.79 0.80 45.66
N ASN A 284 -15.57 -0.34 46.32
CA ASN A 284 -16.54 -1.43 46.45
C ASN A 284 -16.80 -1.87 47.91
N THR A 285 -16.28 -1.15 48.90
CA THR A 285 -16.44 -1.48 50.34
C THR A 285 -17.11 -0.35 51.09
N TYR A 286 -18.17 -0.68 51.83
CA TYR A 286 -18.92 0.25 52.65
C TYR A 286 -19.04 -0.26 54.07
N ILE A 287 -18.93 0.63 55.05
CA ILE A 287 -19.00 0.31 56.46
C ILE A 287 -20.36 0.79 56.98
N LEU A 288 -21.19 -0.14 57.44
CA LEU A 288 -22.37 0.17 58.25
C LEU A 288 -21.95 0.23 59.71
N GLU A 289 -21.86 1.45 60.23
CA GLU A 289 -21.46 1.73 61.60
C GLU A 289 -22.67 2.15 62.44
N GLY A 290 -22.83 1.57 63.63
CA GLY A 290 -23.86 1.99 64.57
C GLY A 290 -23.98 1.09 65.81
N PRO A 291 -24.83 1.44 66.78
CA PRO A 291 -25.11 0.56 67.90
C PRO A 291 -25.75 -0.75 67.43
N SER A 292 -25.61 -1.82 68.21
CA SER A 292 -26.17 -3.14 67.87
C SER A 292 -27.68 -3.12 67.65
N THR A 293 -28.38 -2.12 68.20
CA THR A 293 -29.81 -1.88 68.05
C THR A 293 -30.21 -1.04 66.83
N ALA A 294 -29.26 -0.48 66.08
CA ALA A 294 -29.54 0.31 64.89
C ALA A 294 -30.15 -0.57 63.80
N VAL A 295 -31.26 -0.14 63.19
CA VAL A 295 -32.00 -0.93 62.20
C VAL A 295 -31.72 -0.43 60.80
N VAL A 296 -31.30 -1.31 59.91
CA VAL A 296 -31.12 -1.02 58.47
C VAL A 296 -32.47 -1.14 57.78
N ASN A 297 -33.04 0.01 57.41
CA ASN A 297 -34.36 0.10 56.80
C ASN A 297 -34.32 -0.15 55.29
N SER A 298 -33.24 0.27 54.62
CA SER A 298 -33.04 0.04 53.19
C SER A 298 -31.55 0.14 52.81
N LEU A 299 -31.18 -0.58 51.75
CA LEU A 299 -29.90 -0.45 51.07
C LEU A 299 -30.16 -0.13 49.59
N ILE A 300 -29.89 1.10 49.20
CA ILE A 300 -30.08 1.58 47.83
C ILE A 300 -28.75 1.45 47.10
N VAL A 301 -28.74 0.76 45.97
CA VAL A 301 -27.59 0.65 45.08
C VAL A 301 -27.90 1.41 43.80
N GLY A 302 -27.32 2.59 43.66
CA GLY A 302 -27.47 3.43 42.47
C GLY A 302 -26.50 3.01 41.36
N ALA A 303 -27.05 2.51 40.25
CA ALA A 303 -26.31 2.24 39.03
C ALA A 303 -27.00 2.94 37.86
N ASN A 304 -26.25 3.59 36.96
CA ASN A 304 -26.86 4.15 35.75
C ASN A 304 -27.27 3.02 34.81
N LEU A 305 -28.58 2.76 34.73
CA LEU A 305 -29.14 1.59 34.04
C LEU A 305 -29.79 1.93 32.68
N ASP A 306 -29.26 2.89 31.91
CA ASP A 306 -29.81 3.26 30.58
C ASP A 306 -30.03 2.04 29.64
N GLY A 307 -31.24 1.46 29.70
CA GLY A 307 -31.63 0.22 29.05
C GLY A 307 -30.95 -1.06 29.55
N PHE A 308 -30.53 -1.14 30.83
CA PHE A 308 -29.94 -2.33 31.45
C PHE A 308 -30.87 -2.99 32.46
N THR A 309 -30.76 -4.31 32.61
CA THR A 309 -31.36 -5.08 33.71
C THR A 309 -30.31 -5.38 34.76
N ALA A 310 -30.61 -5.05 36.01
CA ALA A 310 -29.78 -5.39 37.15
C ALA A 310 -30.40 -6.55 37.93
N THR A 311 -29.59 -7.54 38.28
CA THR A 311 -30.03 -8.70 39.05
C THR A 311 -29.14 -8.84 40.29
N VAL A 312 -29.75 -8.81 41.47
CA VAL A 312 -29.07 -9.19 42.71
C VAL A 312 -28.98 -10.72 42.71
N VAL A 313 -27.76 -11.24 42.55
CA VAL A 313 -27.49 -12.67 42.40
C VAL A 313 -27.43 -13.34 43.76
N SER A 314 -26.70 -12.74 44.70
CA SER A 314 -26.57 -13.25 46.05
C SER A 314 -26.28 -12.17 47.09
N VAL A 315 -26.62 -12.46 48.35
CA VAL A 315 -26.30 -11.65 49.53
C VAL A 315 -25.71 -12.59 50.58
N ALA A 316 -24.48 -12.29 51.02
CA ALA A 316 -23.68 -13.11 51.92
C ALA A 316 -23.63 -14.60 51.50
N GLY A 317 -23.54 -14.86 50.20
CA GLY A 317 -23.50 -16.20 49.61
C GLY A 317 -24.87 -16.89 49.43
N TYR A 318 -25.97 -16.32 49.93
CA TYR A 318 -27.32 -16.84 49.70
C TYR A 318 -27.86 -16.38 48.33
N PRO A 319 -28.37 -17.29 47.48
CA PRO A 319 -28.89 -16.91 46.17
C PRO A 319 -30.23 -16.17 46.28
N VAL A 320 -30.33 -15.04 45.59
CA VAL A 320 -31.51 -14.15 45.61
C VAL A 320 -32.19 -14.11 44.24
N ASN A 321 -31.41 -13.88 43.17
CA ASN A 321 -31.85 -13.80 41.77
C ASN A 321 -33.07 -12.87 41.53
N LYS A 322 -33.11 -11.72 42.19
CA LYS A 322 -34.17 -10.71 42.01
C LYS A 322 -33.73 -9.68 40.98
N SER A 323 -34.50 -9.54 39.91
CA SER A 323 -34.21 -8.64 38.79
C SER A 323 -35.00 -7.35 38.88
N PHE A 324 -34.33 -6.26 38.53
CA PHE A 324 -34.87 -4.91 38.46
C PHE A 324 -34.59 -4.37 37.06
N THR A 325 -35.64 -3.92 36.39
CA THR A 325 -35.56 -3.32 35.05
C THR A 325 -36.03 -1.89 35.17
N ASP A 326 -35.28 -0.95 34.59
CA ASP A 326 -35.74 0.43 34.46
C ASP A 326 -36.91 0.46 33.47
N ASN A 327 -38.11 0.74 33.98
CA ASN A 327 -39.31 0.93 33.16
C ASN A 327 -39.68 2.42 33.02
N ASP A 328 -39.06 3.32 33.77
CA ASP A 328 -39.54 4.70 33.95
C ASP A 328 -38.44 5.79 33.84
N GLY A 329 -37.20 5.43 33.50
CA GLY A 329 -36.05 6.34 33.37
C GLY A 329 -35.31 6.60 34.68
N ASP A 330 -35.52 5.75 35.70
CA ASP A 330 -34.91 5.89 37.02
C ASP A 330 -33.57 5.12 37.10
N THR A 331 -32.49 5.86 37.33
CA THR A 331 -31.09 5.37 37.32
C THR A 331 -30.64 4.76 38.66
N SER A 332 -31.55 4.10 39.39
CA SER A 332 -31.20 3.51 40.70
C SER A 332 -31.96 2.22 41.01
N ILE A 333 -31.32 1.30 41.75
CA ILE A 333 -31.91 0.05 42.23
C ILE A 333 -32.06 0.16 43.74
N THR A 334 -33.28 0.00 44.26
CA THR A 334 -33.48 -0.12 45.71
C THR A 334 -33.52 -1.59 46.10
N VAL A 335 -32.56 -2.03 46.92
CA VAL A 335 -32.55 -3.38 47.50
C VAL A 335 -33.01 -3.29 48.94
N ASN A 336 -34.23 -3.71 49.22
CA ASN A 336 -34.63 -3.92 50.60
C ASN A 336 -34.00 -5.22 51.09
N LEU A 337 -33.08 -5.14 52.06
CA LEU A 337 -32.40 -6.32 52.60
C LEU A 337 -33.40 -7.34 53.18
N ASN A 338 -34.53 -6.89 53.71
CA ASN A 338 -35.58 -7.79 54.23
C ASN A 338 -36.23 -8.64 53.12
N ASP A 339 -36.21 -8.18 51.86
CA ASP A 339 -36.83 -8.90 50.73
C ASP A 339 -35.91 -10.00 50.15
N VAL A 340 -34.63 -9.98 50.51
CA VAL A 340 -33.59 -10.80 49.87
C VAL A 340 -32.95 -11.78 50.84
N LEU A 341 -33.27 -11.69 52.12
CA LEU A 341 -32.76 -12.59 53.13
C LEU A 341 -33.71 -13.78 53.36
N PRO A 342 -33.17 -14.98 53.59
CA PRO A 342 -33.96 -16.21 53.68
C PRO A 342 -34.77 -16.35 54.99
N ILE A 343 -34.76 -15.35 55.87
CA ILE A 343 -35.39 -15.40 57.20
C ILE A 343 -36.17 -14.09 57.44
N GLU A 344 -37.47 -14.20 57.73
CA GLU A 344 -38.26 -13.07 58.21
C GLU A 344 -37.82 -12.71 59.64
N LEU A 345 -37.35 -11.48 59.85
CA LEU A 345 -36.91 -11.01 61.16
C LEU A 345 -37.98 -10.11 61.79
N PRO A 346 -38.62 -10.53 62.90
CA PRO A 346 -39.85 -9.94 63.41
C PRO A 346 -39.72 -8.50 63.94
N ASN A 347 -38.49 -8.00 64.14
CA ASN A 347 -38.21 -6.64 64.65
C ASN A 347 -37.26 -5.84 63.74
N GLY A 348 -37.16 -6.21 62.45
CA GLY A 348 -36.25 -5.59 61.49
C GLY A 348 -34.80 -6.06 61.60
N LEU A 349 -33.99 -5.68 60.61
CA LEU A 349 -32.58 -6.05 60.48
C LEU A 349 -31.71 -5.11 61.34
N ASN A 350 -31.54 -5.40 62.63
CA ASN A 350 -30.57 -4.64 63.44
C ASN A 350 -29.13 -5.09 63.18
N LEU A 351 -28.16 -4.17 63.33
CA LEU A 351 -26.75 -4.43 63.04
C LEU A 351 -26.18 -5.59 63.88
N GLY A 352 -26.65 -5.78 65.12
CA GLY A 352 -26.24 -6.92 65.96
C GLY A 352 -26.63 -8.28 65.37
N THR A 353 -27.87 -8.39 64.88
CA THR A 353 -28.38 -9.58 64.20
C THR A 353 -27.66 -9.81 62.88
N MET A 354 -27.42 -8.74 62.10
CA MET A 354 -26.65 -8.84 60.85
C MET A 354 -25.23 -9.35 61.11
N LYS A 355 -24.53 -8.80 62.11
CA LYS A 355 -23.16 -9.25 62.46
C LYS A 355 -23.14 -10.70 62.93
N THR A 356 -24.16 -11.13 63.66
CA THR A 356 -24.29 -12.52 64.11
C THR A 356 -24.52 -13.48 62.93
N PHE A 357 -25.30 -13.06 61.95
CA PHE A 357 -25.73 -13.92 60.85
C PHE A 357 -24.76 -13.94 59.67
N PHE A 358 -24.17 -12.80 59.30
CA PHE A 358 -23.22 -12.67 58.19
C PHE A 358 -21.75 -12.67 58.63
N GLY A 359 -21.47 -12.45 59.91
CA GLY A 359 -20.13 -12.14 60.38
C GLY A 359 -19.82 -10.65 60.28
N GLU A 360 -18.54 -10.30 60.22
CA GLU A 360 -18.11 -8.90 60.15
C GLU A 360 -18.32 -8.28 58.76
N GLU A 361 -18.58 -9.11 57.74
CA GLU A 361 -18.68 -8.70 56.34
C GLU A 361 -19.87 -9.40 55.66
N ALA A 362 -20.63 -8.65 54.85
CA ALA A 362 -21.67 -9.20 53.98
C ALA A 362 -21.37 -8.84 52.52
N VAL A 363 -21.22 -9.86 51.67
CA VAL A 363 -20.91 -9.67 50.24
C VAL A 363 -22.18 -9.71 49.39
N ILE A 364 -22.39 -8.68 48.57
CA ILE A 364 -23.52 -8.60 47.63
C ILE A 364 -22.98 -8.71 46.21
N VAL A 365 -23.50 -9.65 45.44
CA VAL A 365 -23.13 -9.85 44.03
C VAL A 365 -24.25 -9.38 43.13
N ILE A 366 -23.93 -8.46 42.21
CA ILE A 366 -24.88 -7.86 41.27
C ILE A 366 -24.42 -8.15 39.85
N ASN A 367 -25.34 -8.66 39.02
CA ASN A 367 -25.14 -8.80 37.60
C ASN A 367 -25.87 -7.70 36.85
N LEU A 368 -25.17 -7.04 35.92
CA LEU A 368 -25.72 -6.05 35.02
C LEU A 368 -25.69 -6.60 33.60
N SER A 369 -26.83 -6.61 32.93
CA SER A 369 -26.98 -7.21 31.60
C SER A 369 -27.84 -6.37 30.66
N LYS A 370 -27.55 -6.46 29.36
CA LYS A 370 -28.33 -5.83 28.27
C LYS A 370 -28.27 -6.73 27.04
N ALA A 371 -29.35 -6.79 26.28
CA ALA A 371 -29.42 -7.62 25.08
C ALA A 371 -28.29 -7.23 24.10
N GLY A 372 -27.47 -8.21 23.71
CA GLY A 372 -26.32 -8.01 22.82
C GLY A 372 -25.04 -7.49 23.49
N ALA A 373 -25.05 -7.26 24.82
CA ALA A 373 -23.87 -6.88 25.59
C ALA A 373 -23.34 -8.04 26.46
N LYS A 374 -22.05 -7.97 26.84
CA LYS A 374 -21.47 -8.88 27.82
C LYS A 374 -21.98 -8.50 29.21
N THR A 375 -22.43 -9.49 29.99
CA THR A 375 -22.80 -9.31 31.40
C THR A 375 -21.59 -8.86 32.22
N VAL A 376 -21.78 -7.86 33.08
CA VAL A 376 -20.80 -7.41 34.07
C VAL A 376 -21.26 -7.89 35.45
N THR A 377 -20.33 -8.45 36.23
CA THR A 377 -20.57 -8.89 37.60
C THR A 377 -19.79 -7.99 38.54
N GLU A 378 -20.49 -7.29 39.42
CA GLU A 378 -19.91 -6.45 40.46
C GLU A 378 -20.10 -7.10 41.83
N THR A 379 -19.10 -6.94 42.68
CA THR A 379 -19.10 -7.46 44.06
C THR A 379 -18.93 -6.29 45.01
N ILE A 380 -19.90 -6.13 45.92
CA ILE A 380 -19.92 -5.09 46.95
C ILE A 380 -19.71 -5.78 48.29
N THR A 381 -18.83 -5.24 49.13
CA THR A 381 -18.64 -5.68 50.50
C THR A 381 -19.24 -4.67 51.47
N LEU A 382 -20.07 -5.15 52.39
CA LEU A 382 -20.62 -4.37 53.50
C LEU A 382 -19.99 -4.84 54.81
N ASP A 383 -19.15 -4.00 55.41
CA ASP A 383 -18.55 -4.26 56.71
C ASP A 383 -19.51 -3.79 57.81
N ILE A 384 -19.72 -4.63 58.83
CA ILE A 384 -20.66 -4.36 59.91
C ILE A 384 -19.88 -4.04 61.18
N GLU A 385 -19.83 -2.75 61.52
CA GLU A 385 -19.12 -2.23 62.69
C GLU A 385 -20.11 -1.85 63.80
N ILE A 386 -20.06 -2.59 64.90
CA ILE A 386 -20.87 -2.29 66.09
C ILE A 386 -20.07 -1.35 66.99
N VAL A 387 -20.55 -0.13 67.14
CA VAL A 387 -19.98 0.88 68.05
C VAL A 387 -20.87 1.06 69.27
N GLU A 388 -20.29 1.35 70.44
CA GLU A 388 -21.08 1.62 71.64
C GLU A 388 -21.93 2.88 71.44
N ALA A 389 -23.21 2.83 71.86
CA ALA A 389 -24.09 3.98 71.76
C ALA A 389 -23.53 5.15 72.61
N THR A 390 -23.07 6.21 71.96
CA THR A 390 -22.88 7.50 72.64
C THR A 390 -24.24 7.98 73.16
N LYS A 391 -24.37 8.03 74.49
CA LYS A 391 -25.58 8.47 75.20
C LYS A 391 -25.97 9.90 74.86
#